data_AF-A0A938TZC7-F1
#
_entry.id   AF-A0A938TZC7-F1
#
_cell.length_a   1.000
_cell.length_b   1.000
_cell.length_c   1.000
_cell.angle_alpha   90.00
_cell.angle_beta   90.00
_cell.angle_gamma   90.00
#
_symmetry.space_group_name_H-M   'P 1'
#
loop_
_entity.id
_entity.type
_entity.pdbx_description
1 polymer ?
#
loop_
_entity_poly.entity_id
_entity_poly.type
_entity_poly.pdbx_seq_one_letter_code
_entity_poly.pdbx_strand_id
1 'polypeptide(L)'
;MKRIVVNLEEQMVEAYEDDDLIHQFICVTGDDDHPTDTGEFKIFRKQHPCRSKTYDVQMDYAMFFTKDGKALHQYHGPVPLSVVRALKQGVTEWFGSHGCVRLEEDAACTLYEWAPLNTKVTVV
;
A
#
# COMPACT_ATOMS: atom_id res chain seq x y z
N MET A 1 8.74 2.76 -18.67
CA MET A 1 7.32 2.60 -18.25
C MET A 1 7.29 2.35 -16.76
N LYS A 2 6.50 3.11 -16.00
CA LYS A 2 6.44 2.97 -14.54
C LYS A 2 5.47 1.87 -14.10
N ARG A 3 5.91 0.98 -13.21
CA ARG A 3 5.09 -0.06 -12.58
C ARG A 3 5.43 -0.24 -11.10
N ILE A 4 4.46 -0.71 -10.35
CA ILE A 4 4.59 -1.05 -8.92
C ILE A 4 4.35 -2.55 -8.78
N VAL A 5 5.19 -3.22 -8.00
CA VAL A 5 4.98 -4.60 -7.58
C VAL A 5 4.79 -4.61 -6.06
N VAL A 6 3.73 -5.26 -5.61
CA VAL A 6 3.48 -5.51 -4.18
C VAL A 6 3.70 -7.00 -3.96
N ASN A 7 4.77 -7.34 -3.24
CA ASN A 7 5.07 -8.71 -2.87
C ASN A 7 4.46 -8.99 -1.48
N LEU A 8 3.44 -9.85 -1.45
CA LEU A 8 2.70 -10.23 -0.25
C LEU A 8 3.53 -11.14 0.67
N GLU A 9 4.37 -12.02 0.11
CA GLU A 9 5.23 -12.90 0.89
C GLU A 9 6.33 -12.11 1.60
N GLU A 10 7.02 -11.25 0.86
CA GLU A 10 8.12 -10.46 1.40
C GLU A 10 7.63 -9.21 2.16
N GLN A 11 6.36 -8.82 2.01
CA GLN A 11 5.82 -7.56 2.54
C GLN A 11 6.64 -6.34 2.05
N MET A 12 6.81 -6.28 0.73
CA MET A 12 7.58 -5.25 0.04
C MET A 12 6.77 -4.59 -1.07
N VAL A 13 7.04 -3.30 -1.29
CA VAL A 13 6.59 -2.55 -2.46
C VAL A 13 7.81 -2.13 -3.26
N GLU A 14 7.81 -2.46 -4.55
CA GLU A 14 8.88 -2.17 -5.48
C GLU A 14 8.37 -1.30 -6.62
N ALA A 15 9.07 -0.21 -6.90
CA ALA A 15 8.72 0.74 -7.94
C ALA A 15 9.77 0.69 -9.04
N TYR A 16 9.35 0.29 -10.23
CA TYR A 16 10.22 0.14 -11.39
C TYR A 16 9.93 1.19 -12.45
N GLU A 17 10.97 1.69 -13.10
CA GLU A 17 10.89 2.48 -14.31
C GLU A 17 11.61 1.72 -15.42
N ASP A 18 10.81 1.18 -16.36
CA ASP A 18 11.27 0.17 -17.31
C ASP A 18 11.77 -1.07 -16.55
N ASP A 19 13.06 -1.40 -16.68
CA ASP A 19 13.68 -2.56 -16.04
C ASP A 19 14.45 -2.19 -14.75
N ASP A 20 14.58 -0.89 -14.46
CA ASP A 20 15.34 -0.40 -13.31
C ASP A 20 14.45 -0.33 -12.06
N LEU A 21 14.93 -0.92 -10.96
CA LEU A 21 14.33 -0.76 -9.64
C LEU A 21 14.70 0.61 -9.07
N ILE A 22 13.73 1.53 -9.03
CA ILE A 22 13.94 2.92 -8.60
C ILE A 22 13.74 3.06 -7.09
N HIS A 23 12.71 2.39 -6.56
CA HIS A 23 12.42 2.40 -5.13
C HIS A 23 12.02 1.03 -4.62
N GLN A 24 12.35 0.77 -3.37
CA GLN A 24 11.94 -0.42 -2.64
C GLN A 24 11.60 -0.03 -1.20
N PHE A 25 10.43 -0.44 -0.72
CA PHE A 25 9.90 -0.07 0.57
C PHE A 25 9.32 -1.28 1.29
N ILE A 26 9.45 -1.31 2.62
CA ILE A 26 8.67 -2.22 3.44
C ILE A 26 7.19 -1.82 3.38
N CYS A 27 6.29 -2.79 3.47
CA CYS A 27 4.87 -2.52 3.59
C CYS A 27 4.19 -3.44 4.61
N VAL A 28 2.93 -3.13 4.93
CA VAL A 28 2.02 -4.05 5.62
C VAL A 28 0.75 -4.15 4.79
N THR A 29 0.48 -5.32 4.23
CA THR A 29 -0.73 -5.60 3.44
C THR A 29 -1.85 -6.17 4.32
N GLY A 30 -2.98 -6.52 3.71
CA GLY A 30 -4.10 -7.17 4.41
C GLY A 30 -3.69 -8.45 5.16
N ASP A 31 -4.50 -8.80 6.16
CA ASP A 31 -4.41 -10.07 6.90
C ASP A 31 -5.25 -11.16 6.25
N ASP A 32 -5.31 -12.34 6.88
CA ASP A 32 -6.03 -13.51 6.35
C ASP A 32 -7.55 -13.29 6.30
N ASP A 33 -8.09 -12.46 7.19
CA ASP A 33 -9.52 -12.13 7.23
C ASP A 33 -9.89 -11.07 6.16
N HIS A 34 -8.93 -10.20 5.82
CA HIS A 34 -9.08 -9.12 4.85
C HIS A 34 -7.89 -9.04 3.88
N PRO A 35 -7.72 -10.04 3.00
CA PRO A 35 -6.52 -10.15 2.18
C PRO A 35 -6.43 -9.02 1.15
N THR A 36 -5.20 -8.68 0.77
CA THR A 36 -4.94 -7.88 -0.43
C THR A 36 -5.04 -8.79 -1.65
N ASP A 37 -5.94 -8.46 -2.58
CA ASP A 37 -6.18 -9.28 -3.77
C ASP A 37 -4.92 -9.36 -4.66
N THR A 38 -4.49 -10.57 -5.01
CA THR A 38 -3.47 -10.79 -6.03
C THR A 38 -4.00 -10.46 -7.42
N GLY A 39 -3.14 -9.97 -8.32
CA GLY A 39 -3.51 -9.71 -9.71
C GLY A 39 -2.90 -8.45 -10.30
N GLU A 40 -3.43 -8.06 -11.45
CA GLU A 40 -3.01 -6.85 -12.15
C GLU A 40 -4.05 -5.73 -12.03
N PHE A 41 -3.58 -4.58 -11.61
CA PHE A 41 -4.37 -3.39 -11.35
C PHE A 41 -3.69 -2.16 -11.94
N LYS A 42 -4.32 -1.00 -11.73
CA LYS A 42 -3.74 0.30 -12.06
C LYS A 42 -4.19 1.35 -11.06
N ILE A 43 -3.32 2.31 -10.79
CA ILE A 43 -3.70 3.49 -10.00
C ILE A 43 -4.73 4.30 -10.79
N PHE A 44 -6.00 4.26 -10.38
CA PHE A 44 -7.06 4.99 -11.08
C PHE A 44 -7.47 6.28 -10.37
N ARG A 45 -7.06 6.45 -9.11
CA ARG A 45 -7.34 7.64 -8.31
C ARG A 45 -6.23 7.88 -7.29
N LYS A 46 -5.87 9.15 -7.12
CA LYS A 46 -4.91 9.62 -6.13
C LYS A 46 -5.54 10.72 -5.29
N GLN A 47 -5.30 10.72 -3.99
CA GLN A 47 -5.81 11.75 -3.09
C GLN A 47 -4.88 11.95 -1.88
N HIS A 48 -4.53 13.20 -1.62
CA HIS A 48 -3.85 13.64 -0.40
C HIS A 48 -4.24 15.10 -0.09
N PRO A 49 -4.64 15.43 1.15
CA PRO A 49 -4.93 14.51 2.24
C PRO A 49 -6.15 13.63 1.93
N CYS A 50 -6.18 12.43 2.50
CA CYS A 50 -7.29 11.49 2.32
C CYS A 50 -7.71 10.89 3.65
N ARG A 51 -9.03 10.84 3.85
CA ARG A 51 -9.67 10.18 4.99
C ARG A 51 -10.73 9.23 4.46
N SER A 52 -10.68 7.97 4.88
CA SER A 52 -11.69 6.98 4.51
C SER A 52 -13.04 7.40 5.07
N LYS A 53 -14.08 7.44 4.22
CA LYS A 53 -15.45 7.69 4.70
C LYS A 53 -16.05 6.49 5.42
N THR A 54 -15.70 5.28 4.99
CA THR A 54 -16.26 4.04 5.51
C THR A 54 -15.75 3.73 6.92
N TYR A 55 -14.46 3.96 7.14
CA TYR A 55 -13.79 3.57 8.39
C TYR A 55 -13.34 4.77 9.24
N ASP A 56 -13.55 6.00 8.75
CA ASP A 56 -13.11 7.24 9.39
C ASP A 56 -11.62 7.24 9.80
N VAL A 57 -10.76 6.69 8.91
CA VAL A 57 -9.31 6.60 9.13
C VAL A 57 -8.53 7.50 8.18
N GLN A 58 -7.42 8.06 8.66
CA GLN A 58 -6.48 8.81 7.83
C GLN A 58 -5.75 7.87 6.86
N MET A 59 -5.58 8.30 5.62
CA MET A 59 -4.98 7.55 4.51
C MET A 59 -4.17 8.49 3.61
N ASP A 60 -3.28 9.29 4.19
CA ASP A 60 -2.46 10.21 3.38
C ASP A 60 -1.69 9.52 2.26
N TYR A 61 -1.47 10.26 1.17
CA TYR A 61 -0.85 9.77 -0.05
C TYR A 61 -1.58 8.56 -0.66
N ALA A 62 -2.91 8.51 -0.57
CA ALA A 62 -3.68 7.37 -1.05
C ALA A 62 -3.65 7.24 -2.58
N MET A 63 -3.20 6.08 -3.05
CA MET A 63 -3.23 5.64 -4.44
C MET A 63 -4.15 4.42 -4.57
N PHE A 64 -5.38 4.63 -5.03
CA PHE A 64 -6.38 3.58 -5.14
C PHE A 64 -6.14 2.74 -6.39
N PHE A 65 -6.09 1.41 -6.21
CA PHE A 65 -5.84 0.44 -7.28
C PHE A 65 -7.01 -0.54 -7.49
N THR A 66 -7.96 -0.62 -6.55
CA THR A 66 -9.21 -1.38 -6.71
C THR A 66 -10.46 -0.52 -6.54
N LYS A 67 -11.57 -0.91 -7.18
CA LYS A 67 -12.83 -0.14 -7.13
C LYS A 67 -13.54 -0.21 -5.78
N ASP A 68 -13.30 -1.25 -5.00
CA ASP A 68 -13.83 -1.45 -3.64
C ASP A 68 -13.04 -0.65 -2.58
N GLY A 69 -11.97 0.04 -2.97
CA GLY A 69 -11.33 1.06 -2.13
C GLY A 69 -9.96 0.69 -1.57
N LYS A 70 -9.34 -0.42 -2.00
CA LYS A 70 -7.97 -0.76 -1.60
C LYS A 70 -6.98 0.22 -2.24
N ALA A 71 -6.04 0.68 -1.42
CA ALA A 71 -5.07 1.70 -1.79
C ALA A 71 -3.68 1.40 -1.21
N LEU A 72 -2.64 1.92 -1.86
CA LEU A 72 -1.35 2.15 -1.22
C LEU A 72 -1.42 3.51 -0.50
N HIS A 73 -1.07 3.58 0.79
CA HIS A 73 -1.16 4.83 1.57
C HIS A 73 -0.26 4.82 2.82
N GLN A 74 -0.05 6.00 3.41
CA GLN A 74 0.67 6.18 4.67
C GLN A 74 -0.06 5.49 5.84
N TYR A 75 0.73 4.85 6.70
CA TYR A 75 0.30 4.37 8.01
C TYR A 75 0.36 5.48 9.07
N HIS A 76 -0.69 5.60 9.89
CA HIS A 76 -0.82 6.63 10.95
C HIS A 76 -0.92 6.04 12.36
N GLY A 77 -0.60 4.76 12.56
CA GLY A 77 -0.71 4.15 13.89
C GLY A 77 0.47 4.49 14.81
N PRO A 78 0.32 4.21 16.12
CA PRO A 78 1.25 4.67 17.15
C PRO A 78 2.54 3.85 17.26
N VAL A 79 2.66 2.76 16.53
CA VAL A 79 3.77 1.81 16.58
C VAL A 79 4.49 1.81 15.23
N PRO A 80 5.83 1.81 15.15
CA PRO A 80 6.54 1.79 13.87
C PRO A 80 6.06 0.69 12.93
N LEU A 81 5.95 0.97 11.62
CA LEU A 81 5.40 0.00 10.66
C LEU A 81 6.26 -1.28 10.60
N SER A 82 7.57 -1.16 10.83
CA SER A 82 8.49 -2.30 10.91
C SER A 82 8.14 -3.28 12.04
N VAL A 83 7.69 -2.77 13.18
CA VAL A 83 7.21 -3.60 14.31
C VAL A 83 5.87 -4.23 13.96
N VAL A 84 4.96 -3.47 13.35
CA VAL A 84 3.67 -4.01 12.86
C VAL A 84 3.90 -5.14 11.85
N ARG A 85 4.83 -4.96 10.90
CA ARG A 85 5.21 -5.99 9.93
C ARG A 85 5.73 -7.25 10.60
N ALA A 86 6.59 -7.13 11.61
CA ALA A 86 7.10 -8.29 12.35
C ALA A 86 6.00 -9.04 13.13
N LEU A 87 4.98 -8.31 13.58
CA LEU A 87 3.85 -8.84 14.33
C LEU A 87 2.68 -9.31 13.45
N LYS A 88 2.77 -9.13 12.12
CA LYS A 88 1.66 -9.38 11.18
C LYS A 88 1.10 -10.81 11.28
N GLN A 89 1.93 -11.81 11.60
CA GLN A 89 1.49 -13.19 11.78
C GLN A 89 0.75 -13.46 13.11
N GLY A 90 0.67 -12.50 14.03
CA GLY A 90 0.09 -12.71 15.37
C GLY A 90 -0.88 -11.62 15.86
N VAL A 91 -1.06 -10.53 15.11
CA VAL A 91 -1.92 -9.40 15.53
C VAL A 91 -2.84 -8.98 14.38
N THR A 92 -3.75 -9.87 14.02
CA THR A 92 -4.68 -9.68 12.90
C THR A 92 -5.81 -8.70 13.25
N GLU A 93 -6.39 -8.79 14.45
CA GLU A 93 -7.65 -8.04 14.72
C GLU A 93 -7.49 -6.53 15.02
N TRP A 94 -6.36 -6.07 15.56
CA TRP A 94 -6.22 -4.65 15.96
C TRP A 94 -5.61 -3.77 14.86
N PHE A 95 -4.92 -4.38 13.89
CA PHE A 95 -4.15 -3.68 12.87
C PHE A 95 -4.45 -4.13 11.44
N GLY A 96 -5.44 -4.99 11.20
CA GLY A 96 -5.81 -5.39 9.83
C GLY A 96 -6.08 -4.20 8.92
N SER A 97 -5.36 -4.10 7.80
CA SER A 97 -5.85 -3.28 6.70
C SER A 97 -6.98 -4.05 6.03
N HIS A 98 -8.05 -3.38 5.60
CA HIS A 98 -9.10 -4.03 4.81
C HIS A 98 -8.61 -4.25 3.36
N GLY A 99 -7.48 -4.95 3.21
CA GLY A 99 -6.76 -5.20 1.95
C GLY A 99 -5.87 -4.05 1.44
N CYS A 100 -5.74 -2.92 2.15
CA CYS A 100 -4.84 -1.84 1.75
C CYS A 100 -3.36 -2.18 1.96
N VAL A 101 -2.47 -1.50 1.24
CA VAL A 101 -1.01 -1.64 1.37
C VAL A 101 -0.48 -0.41 2.11
N ARG A 102 -0.08 -0.60 3.36
CA ARG A 102 0.38 0.48 4.23
C ARG A 102 1.88 0.68 4.09
N LEU A 103 2.30 1.94 4.05
CA LEU A 103 3.67 2.40 3.88
C LEU A 103 4.04 3.38 5.01
N GLU A 104 5.33 3.47 5.33
CA GLU A 104 5.84 4.59 6.14
C GLU A 104 5.63 5.91 5.40
N GLU A 105 5.61 7.03 6.12
CA GLU A 105 5.32 8.37 5.57
C GLU A 105 6.20 8.71 4.36
N ASP A 106 7.53 8.64 4.52
CA ASP A 106 8.48 8.97 3.46
C ASP A 106 8.29 8.08 2.22
N ALA A 107 8.00 6.80 2.43
CA ALA A 107 7.75 5.84 1.35
C ALA A 107 6.43 6.16 0.62
N ALA A 108 5.36 6.45 1.36
CA ALA A 108 4.06 6.80 0.80
C ALA A 108 4.14 8.11 -0.02
N CYS A 109 4.80 9.13 0.53
CA CYS A 109 5.03 10.40 -0.13
C CYS A 109 5.85 10.22 -1.42
N THR A 110 7.01 9.55 -1.32
CA THR A 110 7.90 9.29 -2.46
C THR A 110 7.18 8.54 -3.57
N LEU A 111 6.47 7.45 -3.24
CA LEU A 111 5.77 6.65 -4.23
C LEU A 111 4.59 7.41 -4.85
N TYR A 112 3.88 8.20 -4.05
CA TYR A 112 2.79 9.05 -4.53
C TYR A 112 3.29 10.12 -5.50
N GLU A 113 4.41 10.77 -5.24
CA GLU A 113 4.96 11.75 -6.18
C GLU A 113 5.47 11.09 -7.47
N TRP A 114 6.13 9.94 -7.34
CA TRP A 114 6.73 9.23 -8.47
C TRP A 114 5.71 8.60 -9.43
N ALA A 115 4.59 8.06 -8.92
CA ALA A 115 3.62 7.29 -9.72
C ALA A 115 2.51 8.17 -10.35
N PRO A 116 2.45 8.32 -11.69
CA PRO A 116 1.29 8.95 -12.34
C PRO A 116 0.02 8.09 -12.26
N LEU A 117 -1.13 8.68 -12.63
CA LEU A 117 -2.34 7.89 -12.87
C LEU A 117 -2.11 6.86 -13.98
N ASN A 118 -2.79 5.72 -13.86
CA ASN A 118 -2.63 4.52 -14.69
C ASN A 118 -1.30 3.77 -14.53
N THR A 119 -0.42 4.12 -13.58
CA THR A 119 0.70 3.26 -13.21
C THR A 119 0.19 1.86 -12.88
N LYS A 120 0.76 0.84 -13.52
CA LYS A 120 0.41 -0.56 -13.32
C LYS A 120 0.80 -0.96 -11.89
N VAL A 121 -0.07 -1.71 -11.22
CA VAL A 121 0.21 -2.33 -9.93
C VAL A 121 0.01 -3.82 -10.10
N THR A 122 1.05 -4.60 -9.83
CA THR A 122 0.95 -6.07 -9.79
C THR A 122 1.09 -6.50 -8.34
N VAL A 123 0.12 -7.27 -7.84
CA VAL A 123 0.16 -7.86 -6.50
C VAL A 123 0.46 -9.35 -6.67
N VAL A 124 1.55 -9.79 -6.06
CA VAL A 124 2.07 -11.17 -6.11
C VAL A 124 2.26 -11.75 -4.72
#